data_AF-A0A7J3ZRH2-F1
#
_entry.id   AF-A0A7J3ZRH2-F1
#
_cell.length_a   1.000
_cell.length_b   1.000
_cell.length_c   1.000
_cell.angle_alpha   90.00
_cell.angle_beta   90.00
_cell.angle_gamma   90.00
#
_symmetry.space_group_name_H-M   'P 1'
#
loop_
_entity.id
_entity.type
_entity.pdbx_description
1 polymer ?
#
loop_
_entity_poly.entity_id
_entity_poly.type
_entity_poly.pdbx_seq_one_letter_code
_entity_poly.pdbx_strand_id
1 'polypeptide(L)' 'MDPWQEIVGRLTAVNVEDDVVVLTMTVSNRQIKVKVPNLPIDPQEFLGKLVGLLRTDDPSQPFVLRRIKV' A
#
# COMPACT_ATOMS: atom_id res chain seq x y z
N MET A 1 11.35 -18.19 -0.38
CA MET A 1 10.72 -16.88 -0.60
C MET A 1 10.27 -16.39 0.76
N ASP A 2 10.91 -15.35 1.30
CA ASP A 2 10.46 -14.78 2.57
C ASP A 2 8.99 -14.32 2.42
N PRO A 3 8.08 -14.76 3.29
CA PRO A 3 6.71 -14.29 3.26
C PRO A 3 6.77 -12.80 3.56
N TRP A 4 6.33 -11.98 2.60
CA TRP A 4 6.24 -10.55 2.80
C TRP A 4 5.27 -10.27 3.95
N GLN A 5 5.84 -9.99 5.12
CA GLN A 5 5.15 -9.48 6.28
C GLN A 5 4.75 -8.03 6.02
N GLU A 6 3.55 -7.68 6.47
CA GLU A 6 2.93 -6.37 6.37
C GLU A 6 3.93 -5.21 6.42
N ILE A 7 3.84 -4.31 5.46
CA ILE A 7 4.56 -3.02 5.51
C ILE A 7 3.67 -2.00 6.17
N VAL A 8 4.13 -1.43 7.28
CA VAL A 8 3.48 -0.30 7.94
C VAL A 8 4.24 0.98 7.63
N GLY A 9 3.56 1.98 7.10
CA GLY A 9 4.15 3.27 6.74
C GLY A 9 3.12 4.37 6.59
N ARG A 10 3.59 5.62 6.52
CA ARG A 10 2.71 6.76 6.22
C ARG A 10 2.53 6.87 4.72
N LEU A 11 1.29 6.87 4.22
CA LEU A 11 1.02 7.10 2.80
C LEU A 11 1.25 8.58 2.48
N THR A 12 2.17 8.89 1.57
CA THR A 12 2.56 10.27 1.25
C THR A 12 2.18 10.70 -0.15
N ALA A 13 1.98 9.75 -1.07
CA ALA A 13 1.44 10.03 -2.40
C ALA A 13 0.72 8.82 -2.96
N VAL A 14 -0.24 9.08 -3.84
CA VAL A 14 -1.00 8.10 -4.61
C VAL A 14 -0.95 8.54 -6.06
N ASN A 15 -0.43 7.66 -6.92
CA ASN A 15 -0.33 7.87 -8.35
C ASN A 15 -0.99 6.71 -9.09
N VAL A 16 -1.27 6.89 -10.37
CA VAL A 16 -1.71 5.81 -11.27
C VAL A 16 -0.72 5.78 -12.44
N GLU A 17 -0.15 4.61 -12.69
CA GLU A 17 0.78 4.34 -13.79
C GLU A 17 0.28 3.09 -14.54
N ASP A 18 0.01 3.20 -15.85
CA ASP A 18 -0.46 2.08 -16.68
C ASP A 18 -1.69 1.35 -16.07
N ASP A 19 -2.68 2.11 -15.60
CA ASP A 19 -3.88 1.63 -14.89
C ASP A 19 -3.60 0.91 -13.56
N VAL A 20 -2.37 0.96 -13.04
CA VAL A 20 -1.97 0.39 -11.76
C VAL A 20 -1.76 1.51 -10.73
N VAL A 21 -2.37 1.35 -9.55
CA VAL A 21 -2.15 2.27 -8.42
C VAL A 21 -0.71 2.12 -7.91
N VAL A 22 -0.02 3.25 -7.76
CA VAL A 22 1.31 3.32 -7.16
C VAL A 22 1.23 4.12 -5.86
N LEU A 23 1.48 3.42 -4.75
CA LEU A 23 1.51 4.02 -3.42
C LEU A 23 2.94 4.43 -3.07
N THR A 24 3.15 5.69 -2.72
CA THR A 24 4.41 6.13 -2.10
C THR A 24 4.22 6.18 -0.59
N MET A 25 4.99 5.37 0.14
CA MET A 25 4.93 5.26 1.59
C MET A 25 6.25 5.63 2.23
N THR A 26 6.20 6.33 3.36
CA THR A 26 7.37 6.53 4.24
C THR A 26 7.37 5.47 5.33
N VAL A 27 8.40 4.62 5.33
CA VAL A 27 8.65 3.51 6.26
C VAL A 27 10.02 3.71 6.87
N SER A 28 10.12 3.81 8.20
CA SER A 28 11.41 3.98 8.92
C SER A 28 12.29 5.09 8.32
N ASN A 29 11.69 6.25 8.03
CA ASN A 29 12.31 7.42 7.37
C ASN A 29 12.83 7.20 5.94
N ARG A 30 12.42 6.12 5.27
CA ARG A 30 12.70 5.86 3.85
C ARG A 30 11.42 5.91 3.05
N GLN A 31 11.47 6.50 1.87
CA GLN A 31 10.35 6.42 0.92
C GLN A 31 10.47 5.16 0.09
N ILE A 32 9.36 4.44 -0.03
CA ILE A 32 9.20 3.30 -0.92
C ILE A 32 8.02 3.57 -1.87
N LYS A 33 8.09 3.00 -3.07
CA LYS A 33 6.99 2.98 -4.02
C LYS A 33 6.52 1.54 -4.19
N VAL A 34 5.23 1.30 -4.11
CA VAL A 34 4.64 -0.03 -4.26
C VAL A 34 3.54 0.03 -5.32
N LYS A 35 3.64 -0.83 -6.33
CA LYS A 35 2.60 -1.03 -7.34
C LYS A 35 1.56 -2.00 -6.78
N VAL A 36 0.31 -1.57 -6.77
CA VAL A 36 -0.81 -2.25 -6.13
C VAL A 36 -1.93 -2.46 -7.16
N PRO A 37 -1.84 -3.52 -7.98
CA PRO A 37 -2.91 -3.85 -8.93
C PRO A 37 -4.17 -4.26 -8.18
N ASN A 38 -5.34 -4.00 -8.80
CA ASN A 38 -6.66 -4.40 -8.32
C ASN A 38 -6.98 -3.96 -6.88
N LEU A 39 -6.55 -2.77 -6.47
CA LEU A 39 -6.89 -2.25 -5.14
C LEU A 39 -8.40 -1.93 -5.09
N PRO A 40 -9.20 -2.60 -4.23
CA PRO A 40 -10.67 -2.49 -4.26
C PRO A 40 -11.21 -1.26 -3.52
N ILE A 41 -10.33 -0.40 -3.00
CA ILE A 41 -10.68 0.79 -2.23
C ILE A 41 -9.97 2.01 -2.82
N ASP A 42 -10.50 3.21 -2.62
CA ASP A 42 -9.81 4.44 -3.01
C ASP A 42 -8.64 4.73 -2.04
N PRO A 43 -7.38 4.62 -2.48
CA PRO A 43 -6.22 4.90 -1.63
C PRO A 43 -6.09 6.38 -1.25
N GLN A 44 -6.73 7.31 -1.96
CA GLN A 44 -6.66 8.75 -1.67
C GLN A 44 -7.20 9.07 -0.27
N GLU A 45 -8.17 8.29 0.20
CA GLU A 45 -8.74 8.44 1.55
C GLU A 45 -7.70 8.23 2.66
N PHE A 46 -6.58 7.58 2.36
CA PHE A 46 -5.53 7.27 3.31
C PHE A 46 -4.33 8.21 3.25
N LEU A 47 -4.35 9.22 2.38
CA LEU A 47 -3.24 10.14 2.22
C LEU A 47 -2.91 10.86 3.54
N GLY A 48 -1.62 10.89 3.89
CA GLY A 48 -1.10 11.43 5.14
C GLY A 48 -1.30 10.53 6.38
N LYS A 49 -2.05 9.43 6.27
CA LYS A 49 -2.37 8.52 7.37
C LYS A 49 -1.35 7.38 7.46
N LEU A 50 -1.26 6.78 8.65
CA LEU A 50 -0.53 5.53 8.86
C LEU A 50 -1.36 4.35 8.33
N VAL A 51 -0.78 3.58 7.43
CA VAL A 51 -1.42 2.45 6.76
C VAL A 51 -0.54 1.21 6.83
N GLY A 52 -1.20 0.05 6.83
CA GLY A 52 -0.58 -1.25 6.62
C GLY A 52 -0.89 -1.75 5.22
N LEU A 53 0.11 -2.18 4.47
CA LEU A 53 -0.02 -2.86 3.19
C LEU A 53 0.40 -4.32 3.37
N LEU A 54 -0.56 -5.22 3.19
CA LEU A 54 -0.34 -6.67 3.30
C LEU A 54 -0.37 -7.28 1.91
N ARG A 55 0.52 -8.24 1.67
CA ARG A 55 0.45 -9.11 0.50
C ARG A 55 -0.39 -10.33 0.85
N THR A 56 -1.26 -10.76 -0.05
CA THR A 56 -2.09 -11.96 0.09
C THR A 56 -1.58 -13.05 -0.85
N ASP A 57 -2.13 -14.25 -0.68
CA ASP A 57 -2.00 -15.39 -1.58
C ASP A 57 -3.07 -15.40 -2.69
N ASP A 58 -4.09 -14.54 -2.60
CA ASP A 58 -5.15 -14.38 -3.60
C ASP A 58 -4.62 -13.63 -4.84
N PRO A 59 -4.56 -14.26 -6.03
CA PRO A 59 -4.09 -13.62 -7.25
C PRO A 59 -5.00 -12.48 -7.73
N SER A 60 -6.29 -12.52 -7.39
CA SER A 60 -7.27 -11.50 -7.78
C SER A 60 -7.12 -10.23 -6.94
N GLN A 61 -6.72 -10.39 -5.68
CA GLN A 61 -6.50 -9.30 -4.74
C GLN A 61 -5.16 -9.47 -4.02
N PRO A 62 -4.02 -9.30 -4.73
CA PRO A 62 -2.69 -9.61 -4.20
C PRO A 62 -2.26 -8.70 -3.04
N PHE A 63 -2.99 -7.61 -2.82
CA PHE A 63 -2.71 -6.64 -1.78
C PHE A 63 -3.98 -6.18 -1.06
N VAL A 64 -3.82 -5.97 0.26
CA VAL A 64 -4.83 -5.35 1.12
C VAL A 64 -4.20 -4.12 1.76
N LEU A 65 -4.83 -2.95 1.59
CA LEU A 65 -4.48 -1.72 2.27
C LEU A 65 -5.44 -1.50 3.45
N ARG A 66 -4.90 -1.31 4.66
CA ARG A 66 -5.69 -1.03 5.86
C ARG A 66 -5.21 0.21 6.59
N ARG A 67 -6.12 0.88 7.28
CA ARG A 67 -5.76 1.96 8.22
C ARG A 67 -5.24 1.38 9.53
N ILE A 68 -4.15 1.94 10.04
CA ILE A 68 -3.69 1.68 11.41
C ILE A 68 -4.30 2.73 12.33
N LYS A 69 -5.00 2.28 13.38
CA LYS A 69 -5.36 3.13 14.50
C LYS A 69 -4.25 3.02 15.54
N VAL A 70 -3.73 4.16 15.96
CA VAL A 70 -2.76 4.28 17.06
C VAL A 70 -3.51 4.75 18.29
#